data_AF-A0A258QNB9-F1
#
_entry.id   AF-A0A258QNB9-F1
#
_cell.length_a   1.000
_cell.length_b   1.000
_cell.length_c   1.000
_cell.angle_alpha   90.00
_cell.angle_beta   90.00
_cell.angle_gamma   90.00
#
_symmetry.space_group_name_H-M   'P 1'
#
loop_
_entity.id
_entity.type
_entity.pdbx_description
1 polymer ?
#
loop_
_entity_poly.entity_id
_entity_poly.type
_entity_poly.pdbx_seq_one_letter_code
_entity_poly.pdbx_strand_id
1 'polypeptide(L)'
;EECGYKLGKDWIAHPIDIGAGDQFKKEFLAISPNNKIPAIVDPQGPDGKPIHLFESGAILLYLAAKTGKFLPKSVRGKYEVLQWLMFQMGGLGPLLGQNHHFRIYAPEKIEYAINRYTNEAKRLYGVIDHQLKDNAYIAGKQYS
;
A
#
# COMPACT_ATOMS: atom_id res chain seq x y z
N GLU A 1 13.45 6.88 -2.46
CA GLU A 1 13.20 6.81 -3.91
C GLU A 1 11.98 5.94 -4.11
N GLU A 2 11.00 6.37 -4.91
CA GLU A 2 9.77 5.62 -5.17
C GLU A 2 9.79 5.13 -6.60
N CYS A 3 9.93 3.82 -6.82
CA CYS A 3 10.10 3.24 -8.15
C CYS A 3 11.26 3.87 -8.99
N GLY A 4 12.29 4.39 -8.32
CA GLY A 4 13.41 5.11 -8.96
C GLY A 4 13.19 6.61 -9.18
N TYR A 5 12.06 7.16 -8.73
CA TYR A 5 11.83 8.60 -8.64
C TYR A 5 12.34 9.18 -7.31
N LYS A 6 12.97 10.34 -7.37
CA LYS A 6 13.56 11.04 -6.22
C LYS A 6 12.66 12.15 -5.71
N LEU A 7 12.39 12.15 -4.41
CA LEU A 7 11.66 13.22 -3.72
C LEU A 7 12.40 14.55 -3.89
N GLY A 8 11.65 15.62 -4.18
CA GLY A 8 12.19 16.97 -4.41
C GLY A 8 12.83 17.19 -5.77
N LYS A 9 12.95 16.13 -6.59
CA LYS A 9 13.45 16.23 -7.98
C LYS A 9 12.38 15.78 -8.98
N ASP A 10 11.93 14.54 -8.85
CA ASP A 10 11.01 13.93 -9.80
C ASP A 10 9.55 13.98 -9.31
N TRP A 11 9.34 14.11 -8.00
CA TRP A 11 8.03 14.29 -7.37
C TRP A 11 8.14 15.11 -6.09
N ILE A 12 7.01 15.65 -5.65
CA ILE A 12 6.89 16.41 -4.40
C ILE A 12 5.87 15.73 -3.48
N ALA A 13 6.16 15.71 -2.18
CA ALA A 13 5.24 15.22 -1.17
C ALA A 13 4.36 16.37 -0.69
N HIS A 14 3.04 16.21 -0.82
CA HIS A 14 2.07 17.12 -0.22
C HIS A 14 1.61 16.54 1.11
N PRO A 15 1.94 17.16 2.26
CA PRO A 15 1.47 16.68 3.55
C PRO A 15 -0.05 16.85 3.65
N ILE A 16 -0.73 15.82 4.17
CA ILE A 16 -2.16 15.81 4.46
C ILE A 16 -2.30 15.48 5.95
N ASP A 17 -2.76 16.45 6.75
CA ASP A 17 -2.97 16.23 8.18
C ASP A 17 -4.30 15.50 8.41
N ILE A 18 -4.20 14.18 8.61
CA ILE A 18 -5.37 13.33 8.84
C ILE A 18 -6.01 13.52 10.22
N GLY A 19 -5.28 14.09 11.18
CA GLY A 19 -5.79 14.44 12.51
C GLY A 19 -6.59 15.73 12.50
N ALA A 20 -6.19 16.68 11.65
CA ALA A 20 -6.93 17.93 11.38
C ALA A 20 -8.10 17.75 10.39
N GLY A 21 -8.18 16.61 9.70
CA GLY A 21 -9.27 16.31 8.77
C GLY A 21 -9.03 16.78 7.33
N ASP A 22 -7.78 17.02 6.92
CA ASP A 22 -7.44 17.49 5.57
C ASP A 22 -7.91 16.55 4.45
N GLN A 23 -8.01 15.25 4.73
CA GLN A 23 -8.52 14.22 3.82
C GLN A 23 -10.01 14.40 3.44
N PHE A 24 -10.73 15.29 4.13
CA PHE A 24 -12.12 15.62 3.83
C PHE A 24 -12.27 16.93 3.03
N LYS A 25 -11.17 17.67 2.81
CA LYS A 25 -11.20 18.90 2.00
C LYS A 25 -11.57 18.58 0.56
N LYS A 26 -12.32 19.49 -0.08
CA LYS A 26 -12.84 19.31 -1.44
C LYS A 26 -11.72 19.04 -2.45
N GLU A 27 -10.58 19.71 -2.28
CA GLU A 27 -9.41 19.59 -3.16
C GLU A 27 -8.78 18.20 -3.06
N PHE A 28 -8.72 17.60 -1.86
CA PHE A 28 -8.22 16.25 -1.68
C PHE A 28 -9.22 15.21 -2.21
N LEU A 29 -10.52 15.38 -1.95
CA LEU A 29 -11.56 14.47 -2.42
C LEU A 29 -11.68 14.43 -3.95
N ALA A 30 -11.27 15.50 -4.65
CA ALA A 30 -11.16 15.51 -6.11
C ALA A 30 -10.04 14.59 -6.65
N ILE A 31 -9.11 14.17 -5.80
CA ILE A 31 -8.02 13.23 -6.12
C ILE A 31 -8.33 11.85 -5.54
N SER A 32 -8.74 11.77 -4.27
CA SER A 32 -9.05 10.54 -3.54
C SER A 32 -10.44 10.63 -2.90
N PRO A 33 -11.51 10.19 -3.59
CA PRO A 33 -12.86 10.23 -3.04
C PRO A 33 -13.02 9.29 -1.82
N ASN A 34 -12.10 8.34 -1.64
CA ASN A 34 -12.05 7.45 -0.48
C ASN A 34 -11.47 8.12 0.78
N ASN A 35 -11.17 9.43 0.77
CA ASN A 35 -10.64 10.20 1.91
C ASN A 35 -9.41 9.55 2.59
N LYS A 36 -8.60 8.81 1.83
CA LYS A 36 -7.41 8.12 2.35
C LYS A 36 -6.18 8.48 1.54
N ILE A 37 -5.08 8.65 2.27
CA ILE A 37 -3.73 8.61 1.71
C ILE A 37 -3.26 7.15 1.59
N PRO A 38 -2.29 6.85 0.71
CA PRO A 38 -1.71 7.76 -0.27
C PRO A 38 -2.62 8.01 -1.47
N ALA A 39 -2.41 9.16 -2.10
CA ALA A 39 -2.95 9.51 -3.41
C ALA A 39 -1.88 10.28 -4.19
N ILE A 40 -1.87 10.14 -5.52
CA ILE A 40 -0.92 10.83 -6.40
C ILE A 40 -1.66 11.54 -7.52
N VAL A 41 -1.01 12.59 -8.03
CA VAL A 41 -1.34 13.24 -9.29
C VAL A 41 -0.11 13.12 -10.17
N ASP A 42 -0.28 12.48 -11.32
CA ASP A 42 0.76 12.45 -12.33
C ASP A 42 0.36 13.35 -13.50
N PRO A 43 0.95 14.55 -13.64
CA PRO A 43 0.60 15.48 -14.70
C PRO A 43 1.05 14.99 -16.08
N GLN A 44 2.00 14.05 -16.14
CA GLN A 44 2.51 13.41 -17.35
C GLN A 44 2.08 11.95 -17.37
N GLY A 45 0.78 11.72 -17.15
CA GLY A 45 0.18 10.40 -17.14
C GLY A 45 0.18 9.72 -18.51
N PRO A 46 -0.45 8.54 -18.60
CA PRO A 46 -0.58 7.82 -19.87
C PRO A 46 -1.24 8.71 -20.93
N ASP A 47 -0.91 8.45 -22.18
CA ASP A 47 -1.56 9.10 -23.34
C ASP A 47 -1.37 10.62 -23.38
N GLY A 48 -0.37 11.14 -22.65
CA GLY A 48 -0.05 12.56 -22.54
C GLY A 48 -1.04 13.36 -21.70
N LYS A 49 -1.87 12.72 -20.86
CA LYS A 49 -2.88 13.37 -20.03
C LYS A 49 -2.63 13.15 -18.54
N PRO A 50 -3.00 14.11 -17.66
CA PRO A 50 -2.92 13.92 -16.23
C PRO A 50 -3.76 12.74 -15.75
N ILE A 51 -3.29 12.03 -14.74
CA ILE A 51 -4.04 10.97 -14.05
C ILE A 51 -3.98 11.17 -12.54
N HIS A 52 -5.12 10.97 -11.87
CA HIS A 52 -5.23 10.95 -10.41
C HIS A 52 -5.43 9.50 -9.97
N LEU A 53 -4.69 9.08 -8.95
CA LEU A 53 -4.76 7.71 -8.43
C LEU A 53 -4.78 7.75 -6.90
N PHE A 54 -5.68 6.98 -6.32
CA PHE A 54 -5.67 6.57 -4.92
C PHE A 54 -5.55 5.03 -4.86
N GLU A 55 -5.48 4.47 -3.65
CA GLU A 55 -5.10 3.08 -3.36
C GLU A 55 -3.61 2.79 -3.60
N SER A 56 -2.87 2.52 -2.52
CA SER A 56 -1.43 2.29 -2.57
C SER A 56 -1.03 1.15 -3.52
N GLY A 57 -1.78 0.06 -3.55
CA GLY A 57 -1.53 -1.04 -4.49
C GLY A 57 -1.68 -0.63 -5.96
N ALA A 58 -2.70 0.18 -6.28
CA ALA A 58 -2.89 0.68 -7.65
C ALA A 58 -1.77 1.66 -8.05
N ILE A 59 -1.35 2.53 -7.13
CA ILE A 59 -0.25 3.46 -7.30
C ILE A 59 1.07 2.72 -7.57
N LEU A 60 1.38 1.68 -6.80
CA LEU A 60 2.60 0.87 -7.00
C LEU A 60 2.59 0.20 -8.39
N LEU A 61 1.47 -0.39 -8.80
CA LEU A 61 1.35 -1.01 -10.12
C LEU A 61 1.47 0.00 -11.26
N TYR A 62 0.89 1.20 -11.08
CA TYR A 62 1.02 2.30 -12.02
C TYR A 62 2.47 2.73 -12.19
N LEU A 63 3.18 2.99 -11.08
CA LEU A 63 4.58 3.42 -11.11
C LEU A 63 5.50 2.32 -11.65
N ALA A 64 5.25 1.06 -11.31
CA ALA A 64 5.98 -0.07 -11.88
C ALA A 64 5.81 -0.16 -13.40
N ALA A 65 4.58 0.02 -13.90
CA ALA A 65 4.31 0.07 -15.33
C ALA A 65 4.97 1.27 -16.02
N LYS A 66 4.89 2.46 -15.41
CA LYS A 66 5.47 3.71 -15.96
C LYS A 66 7.00 3.66 -16.02
N THR A 67 7.64 3.07 -15.02
CA THR A 67 9.11 3.06 -14.90
C THR A 67 9.75 1.79 -15.44
N GLY A 68 8.97 0.72 -15.67
CA GLY A 68 9.47 -0.59 -16.06
C GLY A 68 10.26 -1.31 -14.96
N LYS A 69 10.09 -0.92 -13.69
CA LYS A 69 10.79 -1.48 -12.53
C LYS A 69 9.83 -2.23 -11.59
N PHE A 70 10.37 -3.12 -10.77
CA PHE A 70 9.67 -3.78 -9.64
C PHE A 70 8.48 -4.68 -10.00
N LEU A 71 8.13 -4.83 -11.29
CA LEU A 71 7.16 -5.83 -11.76
C LEU A 71 7.77 -6.66 -12.90
N PRO A 72 7.86 -7.99 -12.77
CA PRO A 72 8.39 -8.86 -13.82
C PRO A 72 7.57 -8.77 -15.12
N LYS A 73 8.26 -8.86 -16.27
CA LYS A 73 7.61 -8.90 -17.59
C LYS A 73 7.00 -10.26 -17.93
N SER A 74 7.50 -11.34 -17.32
CA SER A 74 6.95 -12.67 -17.53
C SER A 74 5.56 -12.77 -16.89
N VAL A 75 4.62 -13.44 -17.57
CA VAL A 75 3.26 -13.63 -17.05
C VAL A 75 3.30 -14.28 -15.66
N ARG A 76 4.11 -15.34 -15.49
CA ARG A 76 4.27 -16.03 -14.22
C ARG A 76 4.77 -15.11 -13.11
N GLY A 77 5.89 -14.42 -13.32
CA GLY A 77 6.47 -13.55 -12.29
C GLY A 77 5.58 -12.37 -11.95
N LYS A 78 4.87 -11.80 -12.93
CA LYS A 78 3.89 -10.75 -12.70
C LYS A 78 2.79 -11.21 -11.73
N TYR A 79 2.24 -12.40 -11.94
CA TYR A 79 1.17 -12.92 -11.08
C TYR A 79 1.67 -13.39 -9.71
N GLU A 80 2.92 -13.82 -9.59
CA GLU A 80 3.56 -14.06 -8.28
C GLU A 80 3.63 -12.77 -7.46
N VAL A 81 4.07 -11.65 -8.04
CA VAL A 81 4.09 -10.33 -7.37
C VAL A 81 2.68 -9.86 -7.03
N LEU A 82 1.76 -9.93 -8.00
CA LEU A 82 0.38 -9.50 -7.78
C LEU A 82 -0.32 -10.29 -6.67
N GLN A 83 -0.07 -11.59 -6.56
CA GLN A 83 -0.62 -12.41 -5.49
C GLN A 83 -0.22 -11.86 -4.10
N TRP A 84 1.06 -11.57 -3.91
CA TRP A 84 1.56 -11.05 -2.63
C TRP A 84 1.15 -9.59 -2.37
N LEU A 85 1.05 -8.76 -3.41
CA LEU A 85 0.49 -7.43 -3.30
C LEU A 85 -0.97 -7.48 -2.86
N MET A 86 -1.78 -8.36 -3.45
CA MET A 86 -3.19 -8.52 -3.07
C MET A 86 -3.34 -9.13 -1.67
N PHE A 87 -2.45 -10.05 -1.28
CA PHE A 87 -2.35 -10.53 0.11
C PHE A 87 -2.10 -9.36 1.08
N GLN A 88 -1.22 -8.43 0.72
CA GLN A 88 -0.95 -7.25 1.54
C GLN A 88 -2.18 -6.33 1.61
N MET A 89 -2.80 -6.01 0.47
CA MET A 89 -3.91 -5.07 0.38
C MET A 89 -5.21 -5.60 1.01
N GLY A 90 -5.50 -6.90 0.86
CA GLY A 90 -6.73 -7.52 1.36
C GLY A 90 -6.59 -8.18 2.74
N GLY A 91 -5.38 -8.53 3.15
CA GLY A 91 -5.13 -9.25 4.40
C GLY A 91 -4.27 -8.45 5.37
N LEU A 92 -2.98 -8.32 5.06
CA LEU A 92 -2.00 -7.78 6.00
C LEU A 92 -2.33 -6.36 6.46
N GLY A 93 -2.52 -5.43 5.52
CA GLY A 93 -2.78 -4.02 5.81
C GLY A 93 -4.05 -3.82 6.64
N PRO A 94 -5.22 -4.28 6.15
CA PRO A 94 -6.48 -4.11 6.87
C PRO A 94 -6.47 -4.72 8.28
N LEU A 95 -5.95 -5.95 8.44
CA LEU A 95 -6.01 -6.66 9.72
C LEU A 95 -5.00 -6.12 10.74
N LEU A 96 -3.83 -5.65 10.30
CA LEU A 96 -2.93 -4.90 11.18
C LEU A 96 -3.50 -3.52 11.54
N GLY A 97 -4.25 -2.87 10.64
CA GLY A 97 -5.00 -1.65 10.95
C GLY A 97 -5.99 -1.86 12.10
N GLN A 98 -6.75 -2.97 12.07
CA GLN A 98 -7.64 -3.33 13.17
C GLN A 98 -6.86 -3.63 14.45
N ASN A 99 -5.75 -4.37 14.36
CA ASN A 99 -4.89 -4.65 15.51
C ASN A 99 -4.41 -3.36 16.20
N HIS A 100 -3.91 -2.38 15.43
CA HIS A 100 -3.52 -1.07 15.95
C HIS A 100 -4.70 -0.33 16.57
N HIS A 101 -5.86 -0.32 15.92
CA HIS A 101 -7.06 0.33 16.43
C HIS A 101 -7.44 -0.19 17.82
N PHE A 102 -7.68 -1.50 17.98
CA PHE A 102 -8.13 -2.05 19.26
C PHE A 102 -7.07 -2.02 20.35
N ARG A 103 -5.78 -2.03 20.00
CA ARG A 103 -4.69 -1.94 20.99
C ARG A 103 -4.45 -0.53 21.48
N ILE A 104 -4.48 0.46 20.59
CA ILE A 104 -3.97 1.80 20.87
C ILE A 104 -5.09 2.83 20.92
N TYR A 105 -5.91 2.90 19.86
CA TYR A 105 -6.81 4.02 19.62
C TYR A 105 -8.22 3.83 20.16
N ALA A 106 -8.70 2.59 20.29
CA ALA A 106 -10.02 2.32 20.82
C ALA A 106 -10.14 2.90 22.24
N PRO A 107 -11.20 3.68 22.54
CA PRO A 107 -11.36 4.36 23.82
C PRO A 107 -11.50 3.35 24.98
N GLU A 108 -12.06 2.18 24.69
CA GLU A 108 -12.20 1.07 25.62
C GLU A 108 -11.39 -0.14 25.18
N LYS A 109 -10.88 -0.91 26.15
CA LYS A 109 -10.14 -2.14 25.87
C LYS A 109 -11.12 -3.30 25.76
N ILE A 110 -11.30 -3.77 24.53
CA ILE A 110 -12.13 -4.94 24.21
C ILE A 110 -11.21 -6.14 24.05
N GLU A 111 -11.03 -6.91 25.13
CA GLU A 111 -10.07 -8.02 25.18
C GLU A 111 -10.27 -9.04 24.05
N TYR A 112 -11.52 -9.40 23.75
CA TYR A 112 -11.83 -10.31 22.64
C TYR A 112 -11.32 -9.77 21.29
N ALA A 113 -11.55 -8.49 20.99
CA ALA A 113 -11.10 -7.88 19.74
C ALA A 113 -9.58 -7.81 19.67
N ILE A 114 -8.93 -7.39 20.77
CA ILE A 114 -7.46 -7.35 20.86
C ILE A 114 -6.88 -8.74 20.59
N ASN A 115 -7.40 -9.78 21.26
CA ASN A 115 -6.92 -11.15 21.09
C ASN A 115 -7.17 -11.67 19.67
N ARG A 116 -8.36 -11.42 19.10
CA ARG A 116 -8.71 -11.79 17.73
C ARG A 116 -7.71 -11.23 16.71
N TYR A 117 -7.48 -9.92 16.71
CA TYR A 117 -6.59 -9.27 15.74
C TYR A 117 -5.11 -9.51 16.04
N THR A 118 -4.75 -9.77 17.29
CA THR A 118 -3.38 -10.20 17.64
C THR A 118 -3.08 -11.59 17.07
N ASN A 119 -4.01 -12.53 17.20
CA ASN A 119 -3.84 -13.88 16.68
C ASN A 119 -3.80 -13.88 15.14
N GLU A 120 -4.63 -13.06 14.51
CA GLU A 120 -4.61 -12.92 13.06
C GLU A 120 -3.33 -12.24 12.55
N ALA A 121 -2.83 -11.23 13.26
CA ALA A 121 -1.52 -10.65 12.97
C ALA A 121 -0.40 -11.70 13.05
N LYS A 122 -0.37 -12.51 14.12
CA LYS A 122 0.59 -13.62 14.25
C LYS A 122 0.48 -14.62 13.10
N ARG A 123 -0.73 -14.99 12.68
CA ARG A 123 -0.96 -15.87 11.54
C ARG A 123 -0.38 -15.28 10.24
N LEU A 124 -0.66 -14.01 9.96
CA LEU A 124 -0.17 -13.31 8.77
C LEU A 124 1.36 -13.19 8.76
N TYR A 125 1.97 -12.86 9.89
CA TYR A 125 3.43 -12.88 10.03
C TYR A 125 4.00 -14.29 9.85
N GLY A 126 3.32 -15.33 10.33
CA GLY A 126 3.73 -16.72 10.08
C GLY A 126 3.69 -17.10 8.60
N VAL A 127 2.71 -16.62 7.83
CA VAL A 127 2.67 -16.80 6.36
C VAL A 127 3.87 -16.12 5.70
N ILE A 128 4.19 -14.89 6.10
CA ILE A 128 5.33 -14.14 5.57
C ILE A 128 6.66 -14.82 5.93
N ASP A 129 6.83 -15.23 7.18
CA ASP A 129 8.04 -15.92 7.67
C ASP A 129 8.27 -17.23 6.90
N HIS A 130 7.22 -18.03 6.73
CA HIS A 130 7.30 -19.26 5.95
C HIS A 130 7.69 -18.99 4.49
N GLN A 131 7.10 -17.98 3.85
CA GLN A 131 7.44 -17.59 2.49
C GLN A 131 8.90 -17.14 2.36
N LEU A 132 9.38 -16.33 3.30
CA LEU A 132 10.73 -15.76 3.29
C LEU A 132 11.82 -16.76 3.72
N LYS A 133 11.45 -17.89 4.30
CA LYS A 133 12.39 -18.97 4.60
C LYS A 133 13.03 -19.52 3.32
N ASP A 134 12.25 -19.66 2.26
CA ASP A 134 12.67 -20.28 1.00
C ASP A 134 12.90 -19.26 -0.12
N ASN A 135 12.59 -17.97 0.11
CA ASN A 135 12.67 -16.92 -0.89
C ASN A 135 13.39 -15.69 -0.34
N ALA A 136 14.32 -15.13 -1.12
CA ALA A 136 15.04 -13.90 -0.75
C ALA A 136 14.11 -12.69 -0.62
N TYR A 137 12.99 -12.69 -1.34
CA TYR A 137 11.95 -11.66 -1.30
C TYR A 137 10.56 -12.30 -1.33
N ILE A 138 9.54 -11.55 -0.89
CA ILE A 138 8.19 -12.10 -0.70
C ILE A 138 7.63 -12.75 -1.97
N ALA A 139 7.92 -12.17 -3.14
CA ALA A 139 7.44 -12.65 -4.44
C ALA A 139 8.54 -13.32 -5.29
N GLY A 140 9.63 -13.81 -4.67
CA GLY A 140 10.63 -14.64 -5.35
C GLY A 140 12.07 -14.19 -5.11
N LYS A 141 12.87 -14.15 -6.18
CA LYS A 141 14.33 -13.96 -6.10
C LYS A 141 14.79 -12.50 -6.22
N GLN A 142 13.90 -11.59 -6.59
CA GLN A 142 14.20 -10.18 -6.79
C GLN A 142 13.19 -9.32 -6.03
N TYR A 143 13.64 -8.14 -5.60
CA TYR A 143 12.76 -7.16 -4.98
C TYR A 143 11.74 -6.64 -6.00
N SER A 144 10.49 -6.56 -5.56
CA SER A 144 9.30 -6.16 -6.33
C SER A 144 8.38 -5.32 -5.46
#